data_AF-A0A0J6VFH1-F1
#
_entry.id   AF-A0A0J6VFH1-F1
#
_cell.length_a   1.000
_cell.length_b   1.000
_cell.length_c   1.000
_cell.angle_alpha   90.00
_cell.angle_beta   90.00
_cell.angle_gamma   90.00
#
_symmetry.space_group_name_H-M   'P 1'
#
loop_
_entity.id
_entity.type
_entity.pdbx_description
1 polymer ?
#
loop_
_entity_poly.entity_id
_entity_poly.type
_entity_poly.pdbx_seq_one_letter_code
_entity_poly.pdbx_strand_id
1 'polypeptide(L)'
;MVTLVHTLETWASAEGVDVTVVFEQPPCPPIESTVVTVAHAPAAAPNSADDEIVAVIRADEHPDDLVVVTSDRALIERARSAGATVMSPGRLRAQLDVR
;
A
#
# COMPACT_ATOMS: atom_id res chain seq x y z
N MET A 1 12.00 7.45 0.94
CA MET A 1 11.40 6.10 0.92
C MET A 1 11.71 5.30 2.18
N VAL A 2 12.99 5.09 2.52
CA VAL A 2 13.41 4.33 3.72
C VAL A 2 12.75 4.84 5.01
N THR A 3 12.70 6.16 5.23
CA THR A 3 12.03 6.74 6.40
C THR A 3 10.54 6.41 6.47
N LEU A 4 9.83 6.39 5.33
CA LEU A 4 8.42 6.05 5.31
C LEU A 4 8.21 4.57 5.67
N VAL A 5 9.03 3.68 5.11
CA VAL A 5 8.94 2.25 5.41
C VAL A 5 9.22 2.00 6.89
N HIS A 6 10.25 2.62 7.49
CA HIS A 6 10.51 2.49 8.92
C HIS A 6 9.37 3.02 9.81
N THR A 7 8.76 4.15 9.44
CA THR A 7 7.58 4.67 10.16
C THR A 7 6.41 3.70 10.05
N LEU A 8 6.18 3.13 8.85
CA LEU A 8 5.15 2.12 8.64
C LEU A 8 5.43 0.84 9.43
N GLU A 9 6.67 0.38 9.52
CA GLU A 9 7.04 -0.80 10.32
C GLU A 9 6.69 -0.61 11.80
N THR A 10 7.07 0.53 12.38
CA THR A 10 6.83 0.84 13.79
C THR A 10 5.33 0.94 14.06
N TRP A 11 4.59 1.55 13.14
CA TRP A 11 3.14 1.68 13.23
C TRP A 11 2.44 0.32 13.10
N ALA A 12 2.73 -0.42 12.02
CA ALA A 12 2.14 -1.71 11.67
C ALA A 12 2.31 -2.75 12.79
N SER A 13 3.53 -2.84 13.33
CA SER A 13 3.85 -3.77 14.43
C SER A 13 2.98 -3.52 15.68
N ALA A 14 2.73 -2.26 16.01
CA ALA A 14 1.97 -1.91 17.22
C ALA A 14 0.46 -1.83 17.01
N GLU A 15 -0.03 -1.59 15.79
CA GLU A 15 -1.46 -1.75 15.47
C GLU A 15 -1.82 -3.22 15.15
N GLY A 16 -0.84 -4.09 14.90
CA GLY A 16 -1.08 -5.48 14.52
C GLY A 16 -1.71 -5.61 13.13
N VAL A 17 -1.31 -4.74 12.19
CA VAL A 17 -1.84 -4.72 10.82
C VAL A 17 -0.77 -5.11 9.81
N ASP A 18 -1.17 -5.86 8.79
CA ASP A 18 -0.31 -6.19 7.66
C ASP A 18 -0.28 -5.03 6.66
N VAL A 19 0.93 -4.60 6.28
CA VAL A 19 1.13 -3.48 5.35
C VAL A 19 1.90 -3.95 4.12
N THR A 20 1.35 -3.64 2.95
CA THR A 20 2.05 -3.80 1.67
C THR A 20 2.26 -2.43 1.02
N VAL A 21 3.51 -2.13 0.67
CA VAL A 21 3.88 -0.94 -0.11
C VAL A 21 4.23 -1.39 -1.53
N VAL A 22 3.52 -0.88 -2.52
CA VAL A 22 3.67 -1.24 -3.93
C VAL A 22 4.39 -0.13 -4.69
N PHE A 23 5.48 -0.47 -5.40
CA PHE A 23 6.22 0.44 -6.26
C PHE A 23 6.02 0.12 -7.75
N GLU A 24 6.13 1.13 -8.62
CA GLU A 24 6.10 0.91 -10.09
C GLU A 24 7.33 0.12 -10.59
N GLN A 25 8.43 0.19 -9.84
CA GLN A 25 9.67 -0.52 -10.14
C GLN A 25 10.32 -0.98 -8.83
N PRO A 26 11.15 -2.03 -8.86
CA PRO A 26 11.88 -2.47 -7.68
C PRO A 26 12.69 -1.30 -7.07
N PRO A 27 12.60 -1.05 -5.75
CA PRO A 27 13.40 -0.01 -5.13
C PRO A 27 14.90 -0.33 -5.23
N CYS A 28 15.72 0.69 -5.48
CA CYS A 28 17.16 0.59 -5.54
C CYS A 28 17.81 1.64 -4.61
N PRO A 29 18.54 1.22 -3.55
CA PRO A 29 18.77 -0.17 -3.13
C PRO A 29 17.47 -0.86 -2.66
N PRO A 30 17.44 -2.20 -2.64
CA PRO A 30 16.30 -2.94 -2.08
C PRO A 30 15.98 -2.49 -0.67
N ILE A 31 14.69 -2.40 -0.35
CA ILE A 31 14.21 -2.12 1.00
C ILE A 31 13.79 -3.46 1.59
N GLU A 32 14.56 -3.96 2.54
CA GLU A 32 14.24 -5.19 3.27
C GLU A 32 13.50 -4.82 4.56
N SER A 33 12.39 -5.51 4.82
CA SER A 33 11.57 -5.36 6.01
C SER A 33 10.98 -6.70 6.42
N THR A 34 10.91 -6.96 7.72
CA THR A 34 10.24 -8.16 8.28
C THR A 34 8.78 -7.89 8.68
N VAL A 35 8.35 -6.62 8.64
CA VAL A 35 7.01 -6.18 9.10
C VAL A 35 6.18 -5.62 7.94
N VAL A 36 6.82 -4.95 6.98
CA VAL A 36 6.16 -4.37 5.82
C VAL A 36 6.53 -5.17 4.59
N THR A 37 5.53 -5.63 3.83
CA THR A 37 5.78 -6.25 2.53
C THR A 37 6.07 -5.16 1.51
N VAL A 38 7.24 -5.23 0.86
CA VAL A 38 7.58 -4.36 -0.27
C VAL A 38 7.37 -5.12 -1.56
N ALA A 39 6.34 -4.73 -2.31
CA ALA A 39 6.01 -5.29 -3.61
C ALA A 39 6.31 -4.28 -4.72
N HIS A 40 6.38 -4.78 -5.95
CA HIS A 40 6.51 -3.93 -7.12
C HIS A 40 5.77 -4.54 -8.31
N ALA A 41 5.41 -3.69 -9.26
CA ALA A 41 4.82 -4.15 -10.51
C ALA A 41 5.78 -5.08 -11.26
N PRO A 42 5.26 -6.07 -12.02
CA PRO A 42 6.08 -7.02 -12.77
C PRO A 42 6.86 -6.37 -13.92
N ALA A 43 6.34 -5.27 -14.46
CA ALA A 43 7.00 -4.47 -15.48
C ALA A 43 6.77 -2.98 -15.21
N ALA A 44 7.85 -2.20 -15.23
CA ALA A 44 7.78 -0.76 -15.01
C ALA A 44 7.08 -0.07 -16.19
N ALA A 45 5.93 0.53 -15.92
CA ALA A 45 5.14 1.33 -16.85
C ALA A 45 4.35 2.39 -16.08
N PRO A 46 3.86 3.46 -16.74
CA PRO A 46 2.96 4.41 -16.08
C PRO A 46 1.75 3.72 -15.45
N ASN A 47 1.46 4.02 -14.19
CA ASN A 47 0.36 3.43 -13.40
C ASN A 47 0.54 1.92 -13.10
N SER A 48 1.74 1.37 -13.31
CA SER A 48 1.99 -0.07 -13.08
C SER A 48 1.82 -0.47 -11.61
N ALA A 49 2.09 0.44 -10.67
CA ALA A 49 1.80 0.21 -9.25
C ALA A 49 0.29 0.14 -8.98
N ASP A 50 -0.50 1.01 -9.60
CA ASP A 50 -1.96 1.00 -9.48
C ASP A 50 -2.56 -0.28 -10.06
N ASP A 51 -2.01 -0.74 -11.18
CA ASP A 51 -2.39 -2.01 -11.81
C ASP A 51 -2.08 -3.20 -10.90
N GLU A 52 -0.90 -3.19 -10.27
CA GLU A 52 -0.50 -4.21 -9.31
C GLU A 52 -1.37 -4.19 -8.03
N ILE A 53 -1.66 -3.01 -7.47
CA ILE A 53 -2.57 -2.87 -6.31
C ILE A 53 -3.94 -3.47 -6.64
N VAL A 54 -4.48 -3.19 -7.82
CA VAL A 54 -5.78 -3.73 -8.25
C VAL A 54 -5.71 -5.24 -8.51
N ALA A 55 -4.59 -5.76 -8.99
CA ALA A 55 -4.37 -7.19 -9.16
C ALA A 55 -4.35 -7.90 -7.80
N VAL A 56 -3.65 -7.35 -6.80
CA VAL A 56 -3.64 -7.85 -5.43
C VAL A 56 -5.05 -7.90 -4.84
N ILE A 57 -5.81 -6.79 -4.94
CA ILE A 57 -7.18 -6.74 -4.41
C ILE A 57 -8.07 -7.82 -5.04
N ARG A 58 -7.97 -7.99 -6.36
CA ARG A 58 -8.81 -8.97 -7.08
C ARG A 58 -8.45 -10.43 -6.79
N ALA A 59 -7.23 -10.68 -6.32
CA ALA A 59 -6.75 -12.01 -5.96
C ALA A 59 -7.05 -12.39 -4.51
N ASP A 60 -7.39 -11.42 -3.67
CA ASP A 60 -7.73 -11.63 -2.25
C ASP A 60 -9.12 -12.28 -2.10
N GLU A 61 -9.26 -13.19 -1.13
CA GLU A 61 -10.53 -13.87 -0.83
C GLU A 61 -11.53 -12.93 -0.13
N HIS A 62 -11.03 -11.90 0.55
CA HIS A 62 -11.78 -10.92 1.34
C HIS A 62 -11.35 -9.49 0.97
N PRO A 63 -11.60 -9.04 -0.27
CA PRO A 63 -11.14 -7.73 -0.73
C PRO A 63 -11.69 -6.56 0.08
N ASP A 64 -12.82 -6.73 0.77
CA ASP A 64 -13.45 -5.74 1.65
C ASP A 64 -12.68 -5.49 2.96
N ASP A 65 -11.83 -6.42 3.38
CA ASP A 65 -10.89 -6.24 4.50
C ASP A 65 -9.66 -5.41 4.11
N LEU A 66 -9.41 -5.24 2.80
CA LEU A 66 -8.29 -4.45 2.31
C LEU A 66 -8.58 -2.95 2.33
N VAL A 67 -7.58 -2.17 2.77
CA VAL A 67 -7.60 -0.70 2.77
C VAL A 67 -6.52 -0.16 1.84
N VAL A 68 -6.91 0.46 0.74
CA VAL A 68 -5.97 1.16 -0.15
C VAL A 68 -5.76 2.58 0.36
N VAL A 69 -4.50 2.98 0.55
CA VAL A 69 -4.16 4.35 0.92
C VAL A 69 -3.70 5.12 -0.31
N THR A 70 -4.53 6.03 -0.81
CA THR A 70 -4.20 6.85 -1.99
C THR A 70 -4.99 8.15 -2.04
N SER A 71 -4.41 9.18 -2.66
CA SER A 71 -5.11 10.42 -3.05
C SER A 71 -5.48 10.45 -4.52
N ASP A 72 -5.04 9.47 -5.33
CA ASP A 72 -5.33 9.41 -6.75
C ASP A 72 -6.79 8.99 -6.99
N ARG A 73 -7.54 9.82 -7.72
CA ARG A 73 -8.97 9.59 -7.94
C ARG A 73 -9.24 8.36 -8.82
N ALA A 74 -8.40 8.10 -9.82
CA ALA A 74 -8.55 6.93 -10.68
C ALA A 74 -8.30 5.65 -9.88
N LEU A 75 -7.26 5.61 -9.04
CA LEU A 75 -7.03 4.45 -8.18
C LEU A 75 -8.13 4.28 -7.12
N ILE A 76 -8.66 5.36 -6.53
CA ILE A 76 -9.82 5.29 -5.62
C ILE A 76 -11.00 4.57 -6.28
N GLU A 77 -11.37 4.98 -7.49
CA GLU A 77 -12.48 4.40 -8.23
C GLU A 77 -12.23 2.93 -8.56
N ARG A 78 -11.01 2.60 -8.99
CA ARG A 78 -10.60 1.23 -9.33
C ARG A 78 -10.57 0.30 -8.11
N ALA A 79 -10.01 0.75 -6.98
CA ALA A 79 -9.92 -0.02 -5.75
C ALA A 79 -11.31 -0.35 -5.19
N ARG A 80 -12.20 0.66 -5.13
CA ARG A 80 -13.60 0.47 -4.70
C ARG A 80 -14.35 -0.48 -5.64
N SER A 81 -14.14 -0.35 -6.95
CA SER A 81 -14.75 -1.26 -7.93
C SER A 81 -14.23 -2.69 -7.82
N ALA A 82 -13.03 -2.89 -7.26
CA ALA A 82 -12.44 -4.20 -7.00
C ALA A 82 -12.83 -4.78 -5.64
N GLY A 83 -13.56 -4.05 -4.79
CA GLY A 83 -14.06 -4.51 -3.50
C GLY A 83 -13.36 -3.90 -2.28
N ALA A 84 -12.23 -3.22 -2.47
CA ALA A 84 -11.47 -2.63 -1.37
C ALA A 84 -12.07 -1.33 -0.82
N THR A 85 -11.79 -1.07 0.45
CA THR A 85 -12.02 0.25 1.05
C THR A 85 -10.84 1.18 0.76
N VAL A 86 -11.06 2.49 0.89
CA VAL A 86 -10.03 3.50 0.58
C VAL A 86 -9.90 4.49 1.73
N MET A 87 -8.66 4.76 2.11
CA MET A 87 -8.26 5.76 3.10
C MET A 87 -7.40 6.85 2.45
N SER A 88 -7.57 8.10 2.88
CA SER A 88 -6.71 9.19 2.41
C SER A 88 -5.32 9.12 3.07
N PRO A 89 -4.24 9.53 2.37
CA PRO A 89 -2.90 9.59 2.96
C PRO A 89 -2.83 10.49 4.19
N GLY A 90 -3.63 11.57 4.23
CA GLY A 90 -3.70 12.46 5.39
C GLY A 90 -4.26 11.78 6.63
N ARG A 91 -5.23 10.86 6.48
CA ARG A 91 -5.77 10.08 7.60
C ARG A 91 -4.75 9.06 8.10
N LEU A 92 -4.06 8.36 7.20
CA LEU A 92 -2.95 7.49 7.60
C LEU A 92 -1.89 8.29 8.34
N ARG A 93 -1.48 9.44 7.80
CA ARG A 93 -0.45 10.29 8.42
C ARG A 93 -0.82 10.72 9.84
N ALA A 94 -2.08 11.08 10.08
CA ALA A 94 -2.56 11.38 11.43
C ALA A 94 -2.48 10.17 12.38
N GLN A 95 -2.60 8.93 11.89
CA GLN A 95 -2.39 7.72 12.70
C GLN A 95 -0.91 7.46 12.97
N LEU A 96 -0.02 7.81 12.02
CA LEU A 96 1.43 7.70 12.20
C LEU A 96 1.98 8.73 13.20
N ASP A 97 1.41 9.94 13.23
CA ASP A 97 1.90 11.07 14.05
C ASP A 97 1.45 11.01 15.53
N VAL A 98 0.51 10.14 15.90
CA VAL A 98 -0.06 10.06 17.27
C VAL A 98 0.86 9.31 18.27
N ARG A 99 2.17 9.21 17.98
CA ARG A 99 3.09 8.39 18.77
C ARG A 99 4.39 9.10 19.14
#